data_AF-A0AA48ME71-F1
#
_entry.id   AF-A0AA48ME71-F1
#
_cell.length_a   1.000
_cell.length_b   1.000
_cell.length_c   1.000
_cell.angle_alpha   90.00
_cell.angle_beta   90.00
_cell.angle_gamma   90.00
#
_symmetry.space_group_name_H-M   'P 1'
#
loop_
_entity.id
_entity.type
_entity.pdbx_description
1 polymer ?
#
loop_
_entity_poly.entity_id
_entity_poly.type
_entity_poly.pdbx_seq_one_letter_code
_entity_poly.pdbx_strand_id
1 'polypeptide(L)' 'MHWGPEALDKAVDRARLDWQHARHLMDISEPDDGLEDAIYYLQLTEKRYMFLLAQAKRERERRHAQGG' A
#
# COMPACT_ATOMS: atom_id res chain seq x y z
N MET A 1 16.03 9.27 -0.95
CA MET A 1 15.21 9.32 0.28
C MET A 1 15.33 7.98 0.98
N HIS A 2 16.02 7.92 2.13
CA HIS A 2 16.05 6.73 2.97
C HIS A 2 14.90 6.85 3.97
N TRP A 3 13.88 6.02 3.82
CA TRP A 3 12.82 5.92 4.80
C TRP A 3 13.31 5.05 5.96
N GLY A 4 13.13 5.52 7.20
CA GLY A 4 13.39 4.71 8.39
C GLY A 4 12.36 3.58 8.53
N PRO A 5 12.65 2.53 9.29
CA PRO A 5 11.77 1.36 9.44
C PRO A 5 10.38 1.72 9.97
N GLU A 6 10.33 2.52 11.03
CA GLU A 6 9.07 2.94 11.65
C GLU A 6 8.25 3.81 10.67
N ALA A 7 8.92 4.55 9.79
CA ALA A 7 8.26 5.31 8.75
C ALA A 7 7.72 4.41 7.62
N LEU A 8 8.43 3.32 7.31
CA LEU A 8 7.96 2.29 6.36
C LEU A 8 6.77 1.51 6.91
N ASP A 9 6.81 1.09 8.17
CA ASP A 9 5.70 0.36 8.80
C ASP A 9 4.44 1.24 8.86
N LYS A 10 4.57 2.50 9.27
CA LYS A 10 3.46 3.48 9.22
C LYS A 10 2.94 3.71 7.80
N ALA A 11 3.81 3.74 6.80
CA ALA A 11 3.41 3.88 5.41
C ALA A 11 2.64 2.65 4.89
N VAL A 12 3.02 1.44 5.32
CA VAL A 12 2.32 0.20 5.01
C VAL A 12 0.93 0.18 5.66
N ASP A 13 0.84 0.55 6.94
CA ASP A 13 -0.45 0.62 7.65
C ASP A 13 -1.39 1.63 6.99
N ARG A 14 -0.85 2.79 6.60
CA ARG A 14 -1.63 3.79 5.88
C ARG A 14 -2.11 3.28 4.52
N ALA A 15 -1.23 2.65 3.74
CA ALA A 15 -1.58 2.10 2.44
C ALA A 15 -2.66 1.01 2.54
N ARG A 16 -2.62 0.19 3.60
CA ARG A 16 -3.64 -0.83 3.88
C ARG A 16 -5.00 -0.20 4.16
N LEU A 17 -5.06 0.84 4.98
CA LEU A 17 -6.30 1.57 5.27
C LEU A 17 -6.86 2.23 4.00
N ASP A 18 -6.00 2.87 3.20
CA ASP A 18 -6.40 3.49 1.94
C ASP A 18 -6.98 2.45 0.96
N TRP A 19 -6.38 1.25 0.87
CA TRP A 19 -6.89 0.14 0.05
C TRP A 19 -8.26 -0.37 0.52
N GLN A 20 -8.43 -0.59 1.83
CA GLN A 20 -9.71 -1.03 2.40
C GLN A 20 -10.82 -0.01 2.12
N HIS A 21 -10.50 1.28 2.20
CA HIS A 21 -11.44 2.35 1.92
C HIS A 21 -11.80 2.42 0.44
N ALA A 22 -10.81 2.33 -0.46
CA ALA A 22 -11.05 2.29 -1.91
C ALA A 22 -11.90 1.07 -2.31
N ARG A 23 -11.65 -0.09 -1.67
CA ARG A 23 -12.46 -1.29 -1.90
C ARG A 23 -13.90 -1.10 -1.47
N HIS A 24 -14.13 -0.50 -0.31
CA HIS A 24 -15.48 -0.20 0.15
C HIS A 24 -16.20 0.78 -0.79
N LEU A 25 -15.51 1.82 -1.27
CA LEU A 25 -16.05 2.75 -2.25
C LEU A 25 -16.42 2.05 -3.57
N MET A 26 -15.59 1.14 -4.06
CA MET A 26 -15.90 0.31 -5.24
C MET A 26 -17.15 -0.54 -5.04
N ASP A 27 -17.35 -1.11 -3.85
CA ASP A 27 -18.49 -1.98 -3.55
C ASP A 27 -19.81 -1.19 -3.44
N ILE A 28 -19.79 0.13 -3.16
CA ILE A 28 -21.00 0.96 -2.97
C ILE A 28 -21.33 1.91 -4.13
N SER A 29 -20.42 2.06 -5.10
CA SER A 29 -20.65 2.89 -6.29
C SER A 29 -21.42 2.10 -7.36
N GLU A 30 -22.72 2.37 -7.52
CA GLU A 30 -23.55 1.92 -8.66
C GLU A 30 -23.25 2.76 -9.95
N PRO A 31 -23.72 2.36 -11.15
CA PRO A 31 -22.98 2.42 -12.42
C PRO A 31 -23.03 3.77 -13.16
N ASP A 32 -22.73 4.86 -12.46
CA ASP A 32 -22.53 6.19 -13.07
C ASP A 32 -21.11 6.66 -12.70
N ASP A 33 -20.18 6.46 -13.63
CA ASP A 33 -18.77 6.94 -13.71
C ASP A 33 -17.82 6.73 -12.50
N GLY A 34 -18.34 6.37 -11.32
CA GLY A 34 -17.56 6.16 -10.10
C GLY A 34 -16.89 4.79 -10.03
N LEU A 35 -17.28 3.85 -10.89
CA LEU A 35 -16.70 2.51 -10.94
C LEU A 35 -15.29 2.56 -11.54
N GLU A 36 -15.09 3.29 -12.63
CA GLU A 36 -13.80 3.49 -13.28
C GLU A 36 -12.82 4.18 -12.33
N ASP A 37 -13.27 5.22 -11.62
CA ASP A 37 -12.46 5.92 -10.62
C ASP A 37 -12.13 5.00 -9.44
N ALA A 38 -13.09 4.25 -8.93
CA ALA A 38 -12.85 3.30 -7.84
C ALA A 38 -11.89 2.18 -8.25
N ILE A 39 -12.01 1.65 -9.47
CA ILE A 39 -11.08 0.67 -10.04
C ILE A 39 -9.68 1.29 -10.17
N TYR A 40 -9.58 2.52 -10.68
CA TYR A 40 -8.31 3.23 -10.80
C TYR A 40 -7.65 3.42 -9.43
N TYR A 41 -8.38 3.91 -8.43
CA TYR A 41 -7.87 4.09 -7.08
C TYR A 41 -7.48 2.75 -6.42
N LEU A 42 -8.25 1.69 -6.64
CA LEU A 42 -7.94 0.36 -6.14
C LEU A 42 -6.61 -0.16 -6.73
N GLN A 43 -6.44 -0.10 -8.04
CA GLN A 43 -5.23 -0.55 -8.72
C GLN A 43 -4.01 0.29 -8.32
N LEU A 44 -4.18 1.60 -8.16
CA LEU A 44 -3.11 2.49 -7.72
C LEU A 44 -2.65 2.18 -6.28
N THR A 45 -3.61 1.98 -5.37
CA THR A 45 -3.31 1.65 -3.97
C THR A 45 -2.69 0.26 -3.83
N GLU A 46 -3.16 -0.73 -4.60
CA GLU A 46 -2.55 -2.08 -4.66
C GLU A 46 -1.09 -2.04 -5.12
N LYS A 47 -0.79 -1.33 -6.23
CA LYS A 47 0.60 -1.17 -6.72
C LYS A 47 1.50 -0.55 -5.65
N ARG A 48 1.03 0.50 -4.97
CA ARG A 48 1.78 1.15 -3.88
C ARG A 48 2.01 0.20 -2.71
N TYR A 49 0.99 -0.56 -2.31
CA TYR A 49 1.08 -1.54 -1.24
C TYR A 49 2.14 -2.61 -1.54
N MET A 50 2.07 -3.22 -2.72
CA MET A 50 3.01 -4.28 -3.14
C MET A 50 4.45 -3.77 -3.21
N PHE A 51 4.65 -2.55 -3.71
CA PHE A 51 5.97 -1.91 -3.73
C PHE A 51 6.52 -1.70 -2.31
N LEU A 52 5.72 -1.13 -1.41
CA LEU A 52 6.13 -0.89 -0.02
C LEU A 52 6.43 -2.19 0.73
N LEU A 53 5.65 -3.24 0.49
CA LEU A 53 5.89 -4.56 1.05
C LEU A 53 7.23 -5.14 0.60
N ALA A 54 7.57 -5.00 -0.69
CA ALA A 54 8.85 -5.43 -1.22
C ALA A 54 10.02 -4.63 -0.62
N GLN A 55 9.85 -3.32 -0.40
CA GLN A 55 10.86 -2.48 0.27
C GLN A 55 11.06 -2.90 1.72
N ALA A 56 9.97 -3.12 2.47
CA ALA A 56 10.02 -3.56 3.86
C ALA A 56 10.73 -4.91 4.01
N LYS A 57 10.46 -5.87 3.10
CA LYS A 57 11.17 -7.15 3.07
C LYS A 57 12.67 -6.97 2.86
N ARG A 58 13.08 -6.19 1.86
CA ARG A 58 14.50 -5.92 1.56
C ARG A 58 15.22 -5.24 2.73
N GLU A 59 14.54 -4.33 3.42
CA GLU A 59 15.11 -3.63 4.58
C GLU A 59 15.29 -4.58 5.77
N ARG A 60 14.34 -5.49 6.01
CA ARG A 60 14.49 -6.56 7.03
C ARG A 60 15.68 -7.46 6.70
N GLU A 61 15.79 -7.93 5.46
CA GLU A 61 16.90 -8.79 5.01
C GLU A 61 18.26 -8.10 5.19
N ARG A 62 18.38 -6.82 4.83
CA ARG A 62 19.62 -6.05 5.05
C ARG A 62 20.02 -5.97 6.52
N ARG A 63 19.07 -5.79 7.43
CA ARG A 63 19.36 -5.74 8.87
C ARG A 63 19.78 -7.07 9.43
N HIS A 64 19.15 -8.16 9.01
CA HIS A 64 19.58 -9.51 9.39
C HIS A 64 21.00 -9.81 8.88
N ALA A 65 21.39 -9.30 7.72
CA ALA A 65 22.74 -9.43 7.18
C ALA A 65 23.80 -8.51 7.83
N GLN A 66 23.39 -7.43 8.50
CA GLN A 66 24.28 -6.47 9.17
C GLN A 66 24.37 -6.71 10.69
N GLY A 67 23.49 -7.55 11.25
CA GLY A 67 23.42 -7.86 12.69
C GLY A 67 23.76 -9.31 13.05
N GLY A 68 24.35 -10.07 12.12
CA GLY A 68 24.94 -11.40 12.36
C GLY A 68 26.43 -11.37 12.05
#